data_AF-A0A368EKE6-F1
#
_entry.id   AF-A0A368EKE6-F1
#
_cell.length_a   1.000
_cell.length_b   1.000
_cell.length_c   1.000
_cell.angle_alpha   90.00
_cell.angle_beta   90.00
_cell.angle_gamma   90.00
#
_symmetry.space_group_name_H-M   'P 1'
#
loop_
_entity.id
_entity.type
_entity.pdbx_description
1 polymer ?
#
loop_
_entity_poly.entity_id
_entity_poly.type
_entity_poly.pdbx_seq_one_letter_code
_entity_poly.pdbx_strand_id
1 'polypeptide(L)'
;MILKIYLIKLVLAYLVKNLLRGGSKLFVVIVKFKIPDDLNSNDIKKKFQETAPMYQETTGLIRKNYLLNKDKNIAGGVYIFDNSKNAHLWFDQSRIKWLTERYSEPEVSYFYSPVEVNNSDNKINIS
;
A
#
# COMPACT_ATOMS: atom_id res chain seq x y z
N MET A 1 38.24 8.84 -18.52
CA MET A 1 38.51 8.04 -17.30
C MET A 1 37.45 8.25 -16.21
N ILE A 2 37.10 9.50 -15.87
CA ILE A 2 36.12 9.87 -14.82
C ILE A 2 34.72 9.29 -15.08
N LEU A 3 34.20 9.38 -16.31
CA LEU A 3 32.85 8.89 -16.65
C LEU A 3 32.68 7.37 -16.43
N LYS A 4 33.74 6.60 -16.64
CA LYS A 4 33.75 5.13 -16.47
C LYS A 4 33.66 4.76 -14.98
N ILE A 5 34.26 5.56 -14.10
CA ILE A 5 34.21 5.38 -12.64
C ILE A 5 32.80 5.68 -12.11
N TYR A 6 32.14 6.73 -12.62
CA TYR A 6 30.75 7.05 -12.24
C TYR A 6 29.78 5.94 -12.66
N LEU A 7 29.92 5.42 -13.87
CA LEU A 7 29.07 4.34 -14.36
C LEU A 7 29.21 3.07 -13.51
N ILE A 8 30.44 2.71 -13.13
CA ILE A 8 30.70 1.56 -12.25
C ILE A 8 30.08 1.77 -10.87
N LYS A 9 30.21 2.96 -10.27
CA LYS A 9 29.57 3.27 -8.98
C LYS A 9 28.04 3.17 -9.07
N LEU A 10 27.44 3.63 -10.17
CA LEU A 10 25.99 3.59 -10.37
C LEU A 10 25.49 2.14 -10.50
N VAL A 11 26.18 1.33 -11.30
CA VAL A 11 25.88 -0.10 -11.48
C VAL A 11 26.06 -0.86 -10.17
N LEU A 12 27.13 -0.58 -9.42
CA LEU A 12 27.37 -1.22 -8.13
C LEU A 12 26.28 -0.85 -7.11
N ALA A 13 25.87 0.42 -7.04
CA ALA A 13 24.78 0.85 -6.16
C ALA A 13 23.44 0.20 -6.54
N TYR A 14 23.17 0.02 -7.83
CA TYR A 14 21.99 -0.70 -8.33
C TYR A 14 22.03 -2.19 -7.95
N LEU A 15 23.18 -2.85 -8.16
CA LEU A 15 23.37 -4.26 -7.82
C LEU A 15 23.28 -4.50 -6.32
N VAL A 16 23.90 -3.65 -5.49
CA VAL A 16 23.79 -3.71 -4.02
C VAL A 16 22.35 -3.50 -3.56
N LYS A 17 21.62 -2.52 -4.14
CA LYS A 17 20.18 -2.36 -3.86
C LYS A 17 19.37 -3.62 -4.21
N ASN A 18 19.68 -4.29 -5.31
CA ASN A 18 18.97 -5.51 -5.70
C ASN A 18 19.40 -6.76 -4.90
N LEU A 19 20.66 -6.84 -4.46
CA LEU A 19 21.16 -7.92 -3.59
C LEU A 19 20.63 -7.80 -2.16
N LEU A 20 20.48 -6.57 -1.65
CA LEU A 20 19.86 -6.31 -0.35
C LEU A 20 18.33 -6.47 -0.37
N ARG A 21 17.72 -6.55 -1.56
CA ARG A 21 16.35 -7.06 -1.74
C ARG A 21 16.35 -8.59 -1.69
N GLY A 22 16.95 -9.18 -0.66
CA GLY A 22 16.55 -10.54 -0.24
C GLY A 22 15.03 -10.52 -0.09
N GLY A 23 14.32 -11.44 -0.75
CA GLY A 23 12.88 -11.38 -1.04
C GLY A 23 12.11 -10.63 0.04
N SER A 24 11.75 -9.37 -0.22
CA SER A 24 11.08 -8.54 0.77
C SER A 24 9.77 -9.22 1.11
N LYS A 25 9.59 -9.60 2.37
CA LYS A 25 8.38 -10.23 2.90
C LYS A 25 7.19 -9.29 2.72
N LEU A 26 6.50 -9.45 1.59
CA LEU A 26 5.35 -8.65 1.27
C LEU A 26 4.25 -8.91 2.30
N PHE A 27 3.69 -7.84 2.81
CA PHE A 27 2.62 -7.90 3.79
C PHE A 27 1.39 -7.18 3.26
N VAL A 28 0.31 -7.92 3.09
CA VAL A 28 -0.93 -7.42 2.51
C VAL A 28 -1.89 -7.07 3.62
N VAL A 29 -2.45 -5.86 3.56
CA VAL A 29 -3.56 -5.45 4.42
C VAL A 29 -4.79 -5.21 3.57
N ILE A 30 -5.91 -5.78 3.98
CA ILE A 30 -7.21 -5.50 3.38
C ILE A 30 -8.03 -4.76 4.42
N VAL A 31 -8.51 -3.58 4.05
CA VAL A 31 -9.37 -2.74 4.88
C VAL A 31 -10.71 -2.61 4.20
N LYS A 32 -11.80 -2.86 4.94
CA LYS A 32 -13.17 -2.62 4.48
C LYS A 32 -13.92 -1.83 5.54
N PHE A 33 -14.75 -0.89 5.12
CA PHE A 33 -15.67 -0.16 5.99
C PHE A 33 -16.98 0.11 5.25
N LYS A 34 -18.05 0.37 6.00
CA LYS A 34 -19.31 0.81 5.43
C LYS A 34 -19.22 2.28 5.05
N ILE A 35 -19.92 2.64 3.99
CA ILE A 35 -20.04 4.04 3.54
C ILE A 35 -21.45 4.53 3.80
N PRO A 36 -21.62 5.78 4.25
CA PRO A 36 -22.92 6.42 4.38
C PRO A 36 -23.75 6.34 3.08
N ASP A 37 -25.06 6.13 3.22
CA ASP A 37 -25.97 5.92 2.09
C ASP A 37 -26.11 7.17 1.20
N ASP A 38 -25.96 8.34 1.79
CA ASP A 38 -26.06 9.66 1.16
C ASP A 38 -24.88 9.99 0.23
N LEU A 39 -23.75 9.27 0.35
CA LEU A 39 -22.58 9.48 -0.49
C LEU A 39 -22.69 8.70 -1.81
N ASN A 40 -22.61 9.40 -2.93
CA ASN A 40 -22.52 8.78 -4.25
C ASN A 40 -21.07 8.42 -4.62
N SER A 41 -20.88 7.68 -5.72
CA SER A 41 -19.55 7.23 -6.17
C SER A 41 -18.56 8.38 -6.45
N ASN A 42 -19.04 9.54 -6.90
CA ASN A 42 -18.19 10.72 -7.14
C ASN A 42 -17.73 11.35 -5.83
N ASP A 43 -18.60 11.45 -4.83
CA ASP A 43 -18.25 11.95 -3.49
C ASP A 43 -17.20 11.07 -2.84
N ILE A 44 -17.36 9.74 -2.95
CA ILE A 44 -16.40 8.77 -2.44
C ILE A 44 -15.06 8.89 -3.18
N LYS A 45 -15.08 8.98 -4.52
CA LYS A 45 -13.85 9.17 -5.30
C LYS A 45 -13.11 10.46 -4.89
N LYS A 46 -13.83 11.56 -4.68
CA LYS A 46 -13.24 12.82 -4.21
C LYS A 46 -12.60 12.66 -2.82
N LYS A 47 -13.31 12.03 -1.88
CA LYS A 47 -12.77 11.71 -0.54
C LYS A 47 -11.53 10.82 -0.60
N PHE A 48 -11.43 9.92 -1.59
CA PHE A 48 -10.23 9.12 -1.83
C PHE A 48 -9.07 9.97 -2.34
N GLN A 49 -9.31 10.83 -3.34
CA GLN A 49 -8.31 11.72 -3.91
C GLN A 49 -7.73 12.68 -2.86
N GLU A 50 -8.55 13.24 -1.98
CA GLU A 50 -8.13 14.12 -0.87
C GLU A 50 -7.09 13.44 0.04
N THR A 51 -7.20 12.13 0.23
CA THR A 51 -6.32 11.36 1.12
C THR A 51 -5.21 10.66 0.37
N ALA A 52 -5.23 10.62 -0.97
CA ALA A 52 -4.24 9.88 -1.76
C ALA A 52 -2.79 10.35 -1.51
N PRO A 53 -2.48 11.66 -1.41
CA PRO A 53 -1.10 12.13 -1.24
C PRO A 53 -0.39 11.57 0.00
N MET A 54 -1.08 11.41 1.14
CA MET A 54 -0.43 10.94 2.37
C MET A 54 0.13 9.51 2.26
N TYR A 55 -0.38 8.70 1.33
CA TYR A 55 0.12 7.34 1.10
C TYR A 55 1.48 7.33 0.40
N GLN A 56 1.86 8.42 -0.29
CA GLN A 56 3.20 8.57 -0.87
C GLN A 56 4.27 8.71 0.21
N GLU A 57 3.90 9.28 1.36
CA GLU A 57 4.79 9.51 2.51
C GLU A 57 4.72 8.38 3.56
N THR A 58 3.91 7.35 3.32
CA THR A 58 3.72 6.25 4.27
C THR A 58 4.93 5.33 4.26
N THR A 59 5.64 5.26 5.38
CA THR A 59 6.82 4.41 5.52
C THR A 59 6.48 2.95 5.21
N GLY A 60 7.23 2.36 4.27
CA GLY A 60 7.11 0.96 3.89
C GLY A 60 5.90 0.61 3.03
N LEU A 61 5.01 1.54 2.72
CA LEU A 61 3.90 1.29 1.80
C LEU A 61 4.41 1.25 0.36
N ILE A 62 4.27 0.10 -0.29
CA ILE A 62 4.67 -0.13 -1.68
C ILE A 62 3.54 0.26 -2.63
N ARG A 63 2.30 -0.13 -2.30
CA ARG A 63 1.13 0.11 -3.15
C ARG A 63 -0.14 0.18 -2.33
N LYS A 64 -1.07 1.02 -2.76
CA LYS A 64 -2.46 1.02 -2.30
C LYS A 64 -3.41 1.05 -3.50
N ASN A 65 -4.43 0.20 -3.45
CA ASN A 65 -5.59 0.28 -4.33
C ASN A 65 -6.83 0.61 -3.50
N TYR A 66 -7.60 1.62 -3.91
CA TYR A 66 -8.88 1.93 -3.29
C TYR A 66 -9.95 0.94 -3.75
N LEU A 67 -10.83 0.55 -2.84
CA LEU A 67 -11.97 -0.33 -3.11
C LEU A 67 -13.27 0.45 -2.95
N LEU A 68 -14.20 0.22 -3.87
CA LEU A 68 -15.58 0.72 -3.79
C LEU A 68 -16.52 -0.34 -4.37
N ASN A 69 -17.51 -0.74 -3.56
CA ASN A 69 -18.67 -1.50 -3.98
C ASN A 69 -19.91 -0.72 -3.51
N LYS A 70 -20.49 0.07 -4.42
CA LYS A 70 -21.63 0.93 -4.08
C LYS A 70 -22.89 0.12 -3.79
N ASP A 71 -23.12 -0.98 -4.50
CA ASP A 71 -24.29 -1.84 -4.30
C ASP A 71 -24.38 -2.40 -2.87
N LYS A 72 -23.22 -2.65 -2.24
CA LYS A 72 -23.13 -3.15 -0.86
C LYS A 72 -22.84 -2.06 0.17
N ASN A 73 -22.74 -0.80 -0.27
CA ASN A 73 -22.23 0.34 0.50
C ASN A 73 -20.96 -0.02 1.29
N ILE A 74 -19.98 -0.58 0.60
CA ILE A 74 -18.65 -0.91 1.16
C ILE A 74 -17.58 -0.14 0.38
N ALA A 75 -16.63 0.43 1.13
CA ALA A 75 -15.42 1.02 0.61
C ALA A 75 -14.21 0.49 1.39
N GLY A 76 -13.00 0.79 0.91
CA GLY A 76 -11.81 0.26 1.56
C GLY A 76 -10.52 0.47 0.79
N GLY A 77 -9.55 -0.39 1.09
CA GLY A 77 -8.31 -0.45 0.33
C GLY A 77 -7.57 -1.77 0.51
N VAL A 78 -6.78 -2.11 -0.50
CA VAL A 78 -5.73 -3.14 -0.43
C VAL A 78 -4.39 -2.44 -0.37
N TYR A 79 -3.57 -2.83 0.59
CA TYR A 79 -2.27 -2.22 0.86
C TYR A 79 -1.21 -3.30 0.78
N ILE A 80 -0.08 -3.00 0.12
CA ILE A 80 1.10 -3.85 0.10
C ILE A 80 2.20 -3.10 0.83
N PHE A 81 2.67 -3.66 1.94
CA PHE A 81 3.80 -3.16 2.71
C PHE A 81 5.04 -4.04 2.53
N ASP A 82 6.21 -3.44 2.73
CA ASP A 82 7.51 -4.10 2.72
C ASP A 82 7.74 -5.06 3.91
N ASN A 83 7.00 -4.87 5.01
CA ASN A 83 7.01 -5.74 6.19
C ASN A 83 5.75 -5.54 7.06
N SER A 84 5.54 -6.47 7.99
CA SER A 84 4.41 -6.41 8.93
C SER A 84 4.49 -5.25 9.93
N LYS A 85 5.67 -4.88 10.41
CA LYS A 85 5.84 -3.81 11.40
C LYS A 85 5.29 -2.48 10.88
N ASN A 86 5.66 -2.10 9.66
CA ASN A 86 5.20 -0.87 9.02
C ASN A 86 3.68 -0.88 8.81
N ALA A 87 3.10 -2.02 8.44
CA ALA A 87 1.65 -2.17 8.32
C ALA A 87 0.91 -1.95 9.66
N HIS A 88 1.38 -2.57 10.74
CA HIS A 88 0.75 -2.40 12.06
C HIS A 88 0.93 -0.98 12.63
N LEU A 89 2.08 -0.34 12.38
CA LEU A 89 2.28 1.07 12.75
C LEU A 89 1.35 2.00 11.98
N TRP A 90 1.06 1.69 10.71
CA TRP A 90 0.15 2.50 9.91
C TRP A 90 -1.31 2.37 10.33
N PHE A 91 -1.74 1.16 10.72
CA PHE A 91 -3.08 0.86 11.21
C PHE A 91 -3.14 0.76 12.74
N ASP A 92 -2.56 1.76 13.39
CA ASP A 92 -2.66 1.95 14.83
C ASP A 92 -4.06 2.41 15.25
N GLN A 93 -4.27 2.54 16.57
CA GLN A 93 -5.56 2.99 17.10
C GLN A 93 -5.98 4.37 16.59
N SER A 94 -5.02 5.29 16.37
CA SER A 94 -5.30 6.63 15.86
C SER A 94 -5.83 6.57 14.42
N ARG A 95 -5.24 5.72 13.57
CA ARG A 95 -5.72 5.45 12.21
C ARG A 95 -7.10 4.82 12.20
N ILE A 96 -7.35 3.82 13.06
CA ILE A 96 -8.65 3.18 13.16
C ILE A 96 -9.72 4.21 13.54
N LYS A 97 -9.47 5.03 14.57
CA LYS A 97 -10.37 6.10 14.97
C LYS A 97 -10.64 7.10 13.83
N TRP A 98 -9.60 7.53 13.13
CA TRP A 98 -9.72 8.43 11.99
C TRP A 98 -10.57 7.85 10.84
N LEU A 99 -10.45 6.54 10.56
CA LEU A 99 -11.30 5.86 9.59
C LEU A 99 -12.75 5.77 10.08
N THR A 100 -12.96 5.47 11.36
CA THR A 100 -14.28 5.41 11.99
C THR A 100 -15.02 6.73 11.89
N GLU A 101 -14.37 7.84 12.21
CA GLU A 101 -14.95 9.18 12.14
C GLU A 101 -15.27 9.60 10.69
N ARG A 102 -14.45 9.16 9.73
CA ARG A 102 -14.62 9.53 8.32
C ARG A 102 -15.69 8.70 7.61
N TYR A 103 -15.88 7.45 8.02
CA TYR A 103 -16.81 6.50 7.38
C TYR A 103 -17.54 5.65 8.42
N SER A 104 -16.91 4.56 8.87
CA SER A 104 -17.39 3.63 9.89
C SER A 104 -16.20 2.87 10.46
N GLU A 105 -16.40 2.15 11.56
CA GLU A 105 -15.36 1.26 12.08
C GLU A 105 -14.91 0.28 10.99
N PRO A 106 -13.60 0.21 10.69
CA PRO A 106 -13.09 -0.64 9.63
C PRO A 106 -12.80 -2.07 10.11
N GLU A 107 -13.11 -3.04 9.26
CA GLU A 107 -12.55 -4.39 9.33
C GLU A 107 -11.16 -4.37 8.69
N VAL A 108 -10.14 -4.77 9.45
CA VAL A 108 -8.74 -4.82 8.98
C VAL A 108 -8.23 -6.25 9.06
N SER A 109 -7.77 -6.79 7.92
CA SER A 109 -7.21 -8.13 7.82
C SER A 109 -5.76 -8.07 7.32
N TYR A 110 -4.89 -8.90 7.90
CA TYR A 110 -3.46 -8.89 7.65
C TYR A 110 -2.99 -10.25 7.12
N PHE A 111 -2.15 -10.24 6.09
CA PHE A 111 -1.68 -11.44 5.42
C PHE A 111 -0.19 -11.35 5.10
N TYR A 112 0.53 -12.43 5.36
CA TYR A 112 1.81 -12.67 4.72
C TYR A 112 1.56 -13.10 3.27
N SER A 113 2.27 -12.48 2.32
CA SER A 113 2.13 -12.78 0.90
C SER A 113 3.40 -13.45 0.38
N PRO A 114 3.47 -14.80 0.37
CA PRO A 114 4.68 -15.53 -0.03
C PRO A 114 5.04 -15.36 -1.52
N VAL A 115 4.05 -15.03 -2.35
CA VAL A 115 4.20 -14.86 -3.80
C VAL A 115 3.37 -13.66 -4.25
N GLU A 116 3.97 -12.75 -5.00
CA GLU A 116 3.27 -11.69 -5.74
C GLU A 116 3.55 -11.83 -7.23
N VAL A 117 2.49 -11.74 -8.02
CA VAL A 117 2.58 -11.60 -9.48
C VAL A 117 2.32 -10.15 -9.84
N ASN A 118 3.34 -9.46 -10.36
CA ASN A 118 3.26 -8.06 -10.77
C ASN A 118 3.46 -7.93 -12.29
N ASN A 119 2.35 -7.94 -13.02
CA ASN A 119 2.35 -7.83 -14.48
C ASN A 119 2.72 -6.44 -14.99
N SER A 120 2.64 -5.37 -14.19
CA SER A 120 3.08 -4.03 -14.65
C SER A 120 4.59 -4.01 -14.93
N ASP A 121 5.32 -4.87 -14.23
CA ASP A 121 6.78 -4.94 -14.28
C ASP A 121 7.26 -6.28 -14.86
N ASN A 122 6.32 -7.15 -15.29
CA ASN A 122 6.55 -8.53 -15.72
C ASN A 122 7.41 -9.34 -14.72
N LYS A 123 7.08 -9.26 -13.42
CA LYS A 123 7.83 -9.89 -12.33
C LYS A 123 6.97 -10.78 -11.46
N ILE A 124 7.61 -11.82 -10.94
CA ILE A 124 7.10 -12.62 -9.82
C ILE A 124 8.05 -12.36 -8.64
N ASN A 125 7.52 -11.86 -7.54
CA ASN A 125 8.26 -11.72 -6.29
C ASN A 125 7.93 -12.90 -5.38
N ILE A 126 8.96 -13.55 -4.86
CA ILE A 126 8.85 -14.68 -3.93
C ILE A 126 9.59 -14.28 -2.66
N SER A 127 8.94 -14.42 -1.50
CA SER A 127 9.46 -13.99 -0.20
C SER A 127 9.65 -15.10 0.81
#